data_AF-A0A6P0I7M1-F1
#
_entry.id   AF-A0A6P0I7M1-F1
#
_cell.length_a   1.000
_cell.length_b   1.000
_cell.length_c   1.000
_cell.angle_alpha   90.00
_cell.angle_beta   90.00
_cell.angle_gamma   90.00
#
_symmetry.space_group_name_H-M   'P 1'
#
loop_
_entity.id
_entity.type
_entity.pdbx_description
1 polymer ?
#
loop_
_entity_poly.entity_id
_entity_poly.type
_entity_poly.pdbx_seq_one_letter_code
_entity_poly.pdbx_strand_id
1 'polypeptide(L)'
;MTNLTIELNSVIDMTEEQFFQLCQKNPDLRFERNAKGDLIIMSPTGGETGNRNGRLTQQLFNWADRNQLGIPFDSSAGFNLPNGSNFSPDASWITIEKW
;
A
#
# COMPACT_ATOMS: atom_id res chain seq x y z
N MET A 1 -14.28 4.06 -0.25
CA MET A 1 -13.56 3.33 0.80
C MET A 1 -13.63 4.15 2.07
N THR A 2 -13.97 3.53 3.19
CA THR A 2 -13.80 4.11 4.52
C THR A 2 -12.56 3.49 5.14
N ASN A 3 -11.72 4.28 5.81
CA ASN A 3 -10.61 3.76 6.59
C ASN A 3 -10.87 4.02 8.07
N LEU A 4 -10.24 3.21 8.92
CA LEU A 4 -10.21 3.43 10.35
C LEU A 4 -8.78 3.79 10.73
N THR A 5 -8.61 4.90 11.43
CA THR A 5 -7.30 5.35 11.90
C THR A 5 -7.22 5.20 13.41
N ILE A 6 -6.14 4.59 13.89
CA ILE A 6 -5.84 4.40 15.31
C ILE A 6 -4.61 5.23 15.64
N GLU A 7 -4.75 6.18 16.58
CA GLU A 7 -3.65 7.01 17.10
C GLU A 7 -2.69 6.19 17.97
N LEU A 8 -1.91 5.33 17.32
CA LEU A 8 -1.13 4.29 18.00
C LEU A 8 0.09 4.85 18.73
N ASN A 9 0.65 5.96 18.25
CA ASN A 9 1.83 6.61 18.84
C ASN A 9 1.62 7.12 20.26
N SER A 10 0.36 7.32 20.67
CA SER A 10 0.04 7.68 22.05
C SER A 10 0.34 6.53 23.04
N VAL A 11 0.48 5.30 22.54
CA VAL A 11 0.66 4.08 23.35
C VAL A 11 1.98 3.38 23.03
N ILE A 12 2.38 3.32 21.76
CA ILE A 12 3.58 2.61 21.31
C ILE A 12 4.20 3.30 20.10
N ASP A 13 5.51 3.48 20.11
CA ASP A 13 6.29 3.82 18.92
C ASP A 13 6.62 2.53 18.16
N MET A 14 5.81 2.21 17.16
CA MET A 14 5.91 0.95 16.42
C MET A 14 7.09 1.01 15.45
N THR A 15 8.02 0.06 15.55
CA THR A 15 9.12 -0.05 14.57
C THR A 15 8.64 -0.60 13.23
N GLU A 16 9.43 -0.42 12.17
CA GLU A 16 9.15 -0.98 10.84
C GLU A 16 9.01 -2.52 10.87
N GLU A 17 9.89 -3.20 11.61
CA GLU A 17 9.82 -4.67 11.80
C GLU A 17 8.53 -5.07 12.53
N GLN A 18 8.13 -4.34 13.56
CA GLN A 18 6.88 -4.62 14.28
C GLN A 18 5.65 -4.43 13.39
N PHE A 19 5.65 -3.37 12.56
CA PHE A 19 4.60 -3.15 11.57
C PHE A 19 4.56 -4.28 10.54
N PHE A 20 5.71 -4.70 10.02
CA PHE A 20 5.79 -5.83 9.08
C PHE A 20 5.25 -7.13 9.69
N GLN A 21 5.64 -7.46 10.92
CA GLN A 21 5.12 -8.63 11.64
C GLN A 21 3.61 -8.53 11.91
N LEU A 22 3.08 -7.32 12.16
CA LEU A 22 1.64 -7.09 12.29
C LEU A 22 0.91 -7.43 10.99
N CYS A 23 1.42 -6.98 9.84
CA CYS A 23 0.88 -7.33 8.52
C CYS A 23 0.91 -8.85 8.29
N GLN A 24 2.05 -9.49 8.54
CA GLN A 24 2.22 -10.94 8.34
C GLN A 24 1.27 -11.78 9.21
N LYS A 25 0.96 -11.31 10.43
CA LYS A 25 0.04 -12.01 11.34
C LYS A 25 -1.44 -11.81 11.00
N ASN A 26 -1.79 -10.82 10.19
CA ASN A 26 -3.16 -10.53 9.81
C ASN A 26 -3.27 -10.32 8.29
N PRO A 27 -3.03 -11.38 7.49
CA PRO A 27 -2.95 -11.27 6.03
C PRO A 27 -4.25 -10.82 5.36
N ASP A 28 -5.40 -10.99 6.02
CA ASP A 28 -6.70 -10.55 5.52
C ASP A 28 -6.96 -9.05 5.73
N LEU A 29 -6.08 -8.37 6.48
CA LEU A 29 -6.18 -6.93 6.74
C LEU A 29 -5.14 -6.17 5.93
N ARG A 30 -5.57 -5.05 5.35
CA ARG A 30 -4.68 -4.11 4.67
C ARG A 30 -4.33 -2.97 5.63
N PHE A 31 -3.16 -3.10 6.24
CA PHE A 31 -2.60 -2.08 7.10
C PHE A 31 -1.75 -1.09 6.33
N GLU A 32 -1.86 0.18 6.72
CA GLU A 32 -0.98 1.26 6.33
C GLU A 32 -0.56 2.03 7.59
N ARG A 33 0.50 2.81 7.50
CA ARG A 33 1.00 3.63 8.59
C ARG A 33 1.40 4.99 8.07
N ASN A 34 0.86 6.05 8.64
CA ASN A 34 1.22 7.40 8.23
C ASN A 34 2.59 7.83 8.81
N ALA A 35 3.10 8.98 8.39
CA ALA A 35 4.41 9.48 8.85
C ALA A 35 4.43 9.91 10.33
N LYS A 36 3.27 10.03 10.97
CA LYS A 36 3.20 10.24 12.41
C LYS A 36 3.41 8.93 13.17
N GLY A 37 3.15 7.78 12.54
CA GLY A 37 3.15 6.43 13.10
C GLY A 37 1.75 5.86 13.37
N ASP A 38 0.68 6.58 12.99
CA ASP A 38 -0.69 6.13 13.23
C ASP A 38 -1.03 4.96 12.30
N LEU A 39 -1.73 3.96 12.83
CA LEU A 39 -2.13 2.77 12.10
C LEU A 39 -3.44 3.04 11.36
N ILE A 40 -3.45 2.78 10.06
CA ILE A 40 -4.61 2.92 9.19
C ILE A 40 -5.02 1.52 8.74
N ILE A 41 -6.29 1.19 8.94
CA ILE A 41 -6.89 -0.07 8.50
C ILE A 41 -7.82 0.24 7.33
N MET A 42 -7.48 -0.29 6.16
CA MET A 42 -8.27 -0.09 4.95
C MET A 42 -9.41 -1.11 4.89
N SER A 43 -10.63 -0.63 4.63
CA SER A 43 -11.76 -1.53 4.38
C SER A 43 -11.57 -2.31 3.09
N PRO A 44 -12.08 -3.56 3.02
CA PRO A 44 -12.10 -4.29 1.76
C PRO A 44 -12.91 -3.52 0.72
N THR A 45 -12.45 -3.56 -0.53
CA THR A 45 -13.15 -2.92 -1.63
C THR A 45 -14.31 -3.78 -2.12
N GLY A 46 -15.48 -3.16 -2.35
CA GLY A 46 -16.58 -3.82 -3.06
C GLY A 46 -16.31 -4.02 -4.56
N GLY A 47 -17.17 -4.78 -5.23
CA GLY A 47 -16.96 -5.19 -6.62
C GLY A 47 -16.80 -4.05 -7.64
N GLU A 48 -17.54 -2.94 -7.50
CA GLU A 48 -17.40 -1.77 -8.39
C GLU A 48 -16.02 -1.13 -8.27
N THR A 49 -15.57 -0.87 -7.04
CA THR A 49 -14.23 -0.35 -6.75
C THR A 49 -13.15 -1.32 -7.23
N GLY A 50 -13.34 -2.62 -6.98
CA GLY A 50 -12.43 -3.67 -7.43
C GLY A 50 -12.30 -3.72 -8.96
N ASN A 51 -13.41 -3.65 -9.70
CA ASN A 51 -13.39 -3.60 -11.16
C ASN A 51 -12.70 -2.32 -11.68
N ARG A 52 -12.98 -1.17 -11.07
CA ARG A 52 -12.30 0.09 -11.43
C ARG A 52 -10.80 -0.02 -11.19
N ASN A 53 -10.38 -0.58 -10.07
CA ASN A 53 -8.97 -0.78 -9.76
C ASN A 53 -8.30 -1.76 -10.73
N GLY A 54 -8.95 -2.88 -11.04
CA GLY A 54 -8.46 -3.84 -12.02
C GLY A 54 -8.23 -3.22 -13.41
N ARG A 55 -9.11 -2.31 -13.85
CA ARG A 55 -8.94 -1.56 -15.10
C ARG A 55 -7.80 -0.54 -15.03
N LEU A 56 -7.55 0.06 -13.88
CA LEU A 56 -6.43 0.97 -13.65
C LEU A 56 -5.10 0.18 -13.73
N THR A 57 -4.99 -0.90 -12.96
CA THR A 57 -3.82 -1.79 -12.95
C THR A 57 -3.52 -2.33 -14.34
N GLN A 58 -4.53 -2.82 -15.07
CA GLN A 58 -4.35 -3.32 -16.43
C GLN A 58 -3.75 -2.28 -17.36
N GLN A 59 -4.23 -1.03 -17.32
CA GLN A 59 -3.70 0.04 -18.19
C GLN A 59 -2.26 0.40 -17.81
N LEU A 60 -1.95 0.47 -16.51
CA LEU A 60 -0.60 0.77 -16.03
C LEU A 60 0.40 -0.32 -16.44
N PHE A 61 0.03 -1.59 -16.26
CA PHE A 61 0.88 -2.73 -16.63
C PHE A 61 1.15 -2.75 -18.13
N ASN A 62 0.09 -2.62 -18.95
CA ASN A 62 0.23 -2.56 -20.41
C ASN A 62 1.12 -1.40 -20.87
N TRP A 63 1.06 -0.24 -20.20
CA TRP A 63 1.94 0.88 -20.50
C TRP A 63 3.38 0.58 -20.08
N ALA A 64 3.59 0.04 -18.87
CA ALA A 64 4.92 -0.27 -18.35
C ALA A 64 5.64 -1.33 -19.22
N ASP A 65 4.94 -2.38 -19.65
CA ASP A 65 5.48 -3.43 -20.53
C ASP A 65 5.92 -2.89 -21.90
N ARG A 66 5.20 -1.88 -22.43
CA ARG A 66 5.56 -1.25 -23.71
C ARG A 66 6.77 -0.34 -23.59
N ASN A 67 6.88 0.41 -22.50
CA ASN A 67 7.93 1.42 -22.32
C ASN A 67 9.20 0.84 -21.70
N GLN A 68 9.08 -0.24 -20.91
CA GLN A 68 10.20 -0.93 -20.23
C GLN A 68 11.07 0.00 -19.37
N LEU A 69 10.44 1.02 -18.76
CA LEU A 69 11.11 2.03 -17.94
C LEU A 69 11.02 1.75 -16.44
N GLY A 70 10.26 0.74 -16.01
CA GLY A 70 10.00 0.46 -14.61
C GLY A 70 9.06 -0.69 -14.36
N ILE A 71 8.84 -0.99 -13.08
CA ILE A 71 8.01 -2.09 -12.60
C ILE A 71 6.70 -1.54 -12.05
N PRO A 72 5.54 -1.98 -12.59
CA PRO A 72 4.24 -1.63 -12.06
C PRO A 72 3.81 -2.59 -10.94
N PHE A 73 2.98 -2.12 -10.02
CA PHE A 73 2.42 -2.91 -8.91
C PHE A 73 0.92 -2.69 -8.78
N ASP A 74 0.24 -3.71 -8.28
CA ASP A 74 -1.19 -3.66 -8.00
C ASP A 74 -1.49 -2.95 -6.66
N SER A 75 -2.74 -3.05 -6.21
CA SER A 75 -3.19 -2.40 -4.98
C SER A 75 -2.80 -3.12 -3.69
N SER A 76 -2.02 -4.20 -3.75
CA SER A 76 -1.68 -5.00 -2.57
C SER A 76 -0.22 -4.83 -2.16
N ALA A 77 0.62 -4.27 -3.03
CA ALA A 77 1.99 -3.93 -2.69
C ALA A 77 2.03 -2.81 -1.64
N GLY A 78 2.81 -3.01 -0.58
CA GLY A 78 3.12 -2.00 0.43
C GLY A 78 4.51 -1.42 0.20
N PHE A 79 4.68 -0.12 0.44
CA PHE A 79 5.93 0.60 0.22
C PHE A 79 6.35 1.38 1.45
N ASN A 80 7.63 1.28 1.79
CA ASN A 80 8.25 2.07 2.84
C ASN A 80 8.73 3.38 2.21
N LEU A 81 8.18 4.50 2.66
CA LEU A 81 8.48 5.81 2.11
C LEU A 81 9.60 6.49 2.91
N PRO A 82 10.38 7.41 2.30
CA PRO A 82 11.50 8.07 2.98
C PRO A 82 11.13 8.87 4.24
N ASN A 83 9.85 9.23 4.40
CA ASN A 83 9.34 9.92 5.58
C ASN A 83 8.90 8.95 6.71
N GLY A 84 9.22 7.66 6.61
CA GLY A 84 8.90 6.63 7.60
C GLY A 84 7.48 6.04 7.50
N SER A 85 6.67 6.53 6.56
CA SER A 85 5.32 5.99 6.34
C SER A 85 5.31 4.71 5.49
N ASN A 86 4.26 3.91 5.64
CA ASN A 86 4.06 2.66 4.91
C ASN A 86 2.68 2.71 4.24
N PHE A 87 2.64 2.79 2.92
CA PHE A 87 1.38 2.89 2.18
C PHE A 87 1.28 1.82 1.11
N SER A 88 0.06 1.42 0.81
CA SER A 88 -0.26 0.53 -0.29
C SER A 88 -1.17 1.31 -1.25
N PRO A 89 -0.64 1.97 -2.27
CA PRO A 89 -1.45 2.72 -3.23
C PRO A 89 -2.38 1.80 -4.04
N ASP A 90 -3.43 2.35 -4.64
CA ASP A 90 -4.33 1.60 -5.54
C ASP A 90 -3.63 1.11 -6.83
N ALA A 91 -2.63 1.87 -7.29
CA ALA A 91 -1.69 1.48 -8.33
C ALA A 91 -0.38 2.23 -8.13
N SER A 92 0.75 1.58 -8.39
CA SER A 92 2.07 2.22 -8.27
C SER A 92 3.04 1.71 -9.34
N TRP A 93 4.09 2.49 -9.57
CA TRP A 93 5.12 2.18 -10.56
C TRP A 93 6.45 2.77 -10.09
N ILE A 94 7.52 1.98 -10.19
CA ILE A 94 8.87 2.37 -9.78
C ILE A 94 9.79 2.24 -10.98
N THR A 95 10.64 3.24 -11.23
CA THR A 95 11.61 3.17 -12.34
C THR A 95 12.62 2.05 -12.09
N ILE A 96 13.19 1.48 -13.16
CA ILE A 96 14.19 0.40 -13.03
C ILE A 96 15.38 0.85 -12.16
N GLU A 97 15.80 2.11 -12.23
CA GLU A 97 16.96 2.58 -11.44
C GLU A 97 16.69 2.65 -9.94
N LYS A 98 15.42 2.64 -9.52
CA LYS A 98 14.99 2.78 -8.12
C LYS A 98 14.44 1.50 -7.50
N TRP A 99 14.19 0.47 -8.30
CA TRP A 99 13.76 -0.85 -7.84
C TRP A 99 14.96 -1.70 -7.43
#